data_AF-A0A3N5P9C3-F1
#
_entry.id   AF-A0A3N5P9C3-F1
#
_cell.length_a   1.000
_cell.length_b   1.000
_cell.length_c   1.000
_cell.angle_alpha   90.00
_cell.angle_beta   90.00
_cell.angle_gamma   90.00
#
_symmetry.space_group_name_H-M   'P 1'
#
loop_
_entity.id
_entity.type
_entity.pdbx_description
1 polymer ?
#
loop_
_entity_poly.entity_id
_entity_poly.type
_entity_poly.pdbx_seq_one_letter_code
_entity_poly.pdbx_strand_id
1 'polypeptide(L)' 'KIQRIVGYTGKLVWNTDKPDGQPRRCLDTERATSLFGFRAQMQFDEGLHRTVEWFEKTLTSQS' A
#
# COMPACT_ATOMS: atom_id res chain seq x y z
N LYS A 1 -3.22 -8.63 0.83
CA LYS A 1 -4.44 -7.82 1.08
C LYS A 1 -5.02 -7.28 -0.23
N ILE A 2 -4.22 -6.68 -1.10
CA ILE A 2 -4.64 -6.15 -2.42
C ILE A 2 -5.50 -7.16 -3.22
N GLN A 3 -5.03 -8.40 -3.40
CA GLN A 3 -5.80 -9.45 -4.09
C GLN A 3 -7.27 -9.53 -3.65
N ARG A 4 -7.52 -9.50 -2.34
CA ARG A 4 -8.88 -9.57 -1.78
C ARG A 4 -9.66 -8.30 -2.06
N ILE A 5 -9.03 -7.13 -1.90
CA ILE A 5 -9.66 -5.82 -2.08
C ILE A 5 -10.18 -5.67 -3.52
N VAL A 6 -9.39 -6.10 -4.50
CA VAL A 6 -9.73 -6.00 -5.94
C VAL A 6 -10.48 -7.22 -6.47
N GLY A 7 -10.80 -8.21 -5.62
CA GLY A 7 -11.50 -9.43 -6.05
C GLY A 7 -10.72 -10.35 -7.00
N TYR A 8 -9.39 -10.30 -6.99
CA TYR A 8 -8.57 -11.12 -7.89
C TYR A 8 -8.57 -12.61 -7.48
N THR A 9 -8.97 -13.48 -8.40
CA THR A 9 -9.10 -14.94 -8.19
C THR A 9 -8.06 -15.76 -8.95
N GLY A 10 -7.14 -15.12 -9.68
CA GLY A 10 -6.07 -15.80 -10.41
C GLY A 10 -4.93 -16.29 -9.49
N LYS A 11 -3.88 -16.82 -10.12
CA LYS A 11 -2.72 -17.38 -9.41
C LYS A 11 -1.66 -16.32 -9.16
N LEU A 12 -1.15 -16.25 -7.93
CA LEU A 12 0.05 -15.49 -7.60
C LEU A 12 1.28 -16.32 -7.96
N VAL A 13 2.19 -15.76 -8.76
CA VAL A 13 3.42 -16.42 -9.19
C VAL A 13 4.61 -15.59 -8.71
N TRP A 14 5.50 -16.23 -7.95
CA TRP A 14 6.77 -15.63 -7.55
C TRP A 14 7.87 -15.99 -8.54
N ASN A 15 8.53 -14.96 -9.09
CA ASN A 15 9.66 -15.13 -10.00
C ASN A 15 10.97 -14.96 -9.24
N THR A 16 11.69 -16.07 -9.03
CA THR A 16 12.96 -16.11 -8.29
C THR A 16 14.19 -15.76 -9.14
N ASP A 17 14.02 -15.52 -10.45
CA ASP A 17 15.13 -15.12 -11.34
C ASP A 17 15.56 -13.66 -11.13
N LYS A 18 14.84 -12.92 -10.30
CA LYS A 18 15.09 -11.51 -9.98
C LYS A 18 15.62 -11.40 -8.55
N PRO A 19 16.61 -10.52 -8.31
CA PRO A 19 17.14 -10.34 -6.96
C PRO A 19 16.07 -9.75 -6.04
N ASP A 20 16.01 -10.25 -4.81
CA ASP A 20 15.21 -9.65 -3.76
C ASP A 20 15.80 -8.29 -3.33
N GLY A 21 14.93 -7.42 -2.83
CA GLY A 21 15.33 -6.14 -2.25
C GLY A 21 15.87 -6.28 -0.82
N GLN A 22 16.01 -5.14 -0.13
CA GLN A 22 16.37 -5.13 1.28
C GLN A 22 15.32 -5.88 2.12
N PRO A 23 15.68 -6.91 2.92
CA PRO A 23 14.71 -7.74 3.65
C PRO A 23 13.82 -6.97 4.63
N ARG A 24 14.30 -5.84 5.15
CA ARG A 24 13.54 -4.97 6.05
C ARG A 24 13.86 -3.51 5.80
N ARG A 25 12.81 -2.70 5.68
CA ARG A 25 12.89 -1.25 5.70
C ARG A 25 11.78 -0.70 6.61
N CYS A 26 12.17 -0.15 7.74
CA CYS A 26 11.28 0.38 8.77
C CYS A 26 11.91 1.63 9.36
N LEU A 27 11.12 2.66 9.61
CA LEU A 27 11.58 3.93 10.17
C LEU A 27 11.17 4.02 11.63
N ASP A 28 12.06 4.58 12.46
CA ASP A 28 11.69 5.14 13.75
C ASP A 28 11.12 6.55 13.53
N THR A 29 9.91 6.77 14.05
CA THR A 29 9.17 8.04 13.91
C THR A 29 9.15 8.88 15.18
N GLU A 30 9.87 8.49 16.24
CA GLU A 30 9.87 9.19 17.54
C GLU A 30 10.25 10.68 17.41
N ARG A 31 11.23 10.99 16.55
CA ARG A 31 11.64 12.39 16.32
C ARG A 31 10.53 13.23 15.68
N ALA A 32 9.80 12.67 14.71
CA ALA A 32 8.71 13.38 14.05
C ALA A 32 7.55 13.64 15.02
N THR A 33 7.25 12.65 15.87
CA THR A 33 6.27 12.81 16.94
C THR A 33 6.72 13.84 17.98
N SER A 34 7.98 13.79 18.42
CA SER A 34 8.48 14.67 19.49
C SER A 34 8.60 16.14 19.06
N LEU A 35 9.05 16.40 17.83
CA LEU A 35 9.31 17.75 17.34
C LEU A 35 8.07 18.41 16.74
N PHE A 36 7.18 17.63 16.15
CA PHE A 36 6.06 18.16 15.35
C PHE A 36 4.69 17.64 15.81
N GLY A 37 4.64 16.78 16.84
CA GLY A 37 3.42 16.07 17.20
C GLY A 37 2.92 15.11 16.11
N PHE A 38 3.72 14.87 15.08
CA PHE A 38 3.26 14.15 13.90
C PHE A 38 3.06 12.66 14.21
N ARG A 39 1.87 12.16 13.84
CA ARG A 39 1.51 10.74 13.85
C ARG A 39 0.72 10.43 12.59
N ALA A 40 1.07 9.34 11.91
CA ALA A 40 0.28 8.85 10.78
C ALA A 40 -1.10 8.42 11.28
N GLN A 41 -2.14 9.03 10.74
CA GLN A 41 -3.53 8.75 11.13
C GLN A 41 -4.18 7.69 10.24
N MET A 42 -3.73 7.58 8.99
CA MET A 42 -4.24 6.64 8.01
C MET A 42 -3.87 5.21 8.39
N GLN A 43 -4.87 4.38 8.65
CA GLN A 43 -4.66 2.94 8.82
C GLN A 43 -4.31 2.31 7.48
N PHE A 44 -3.44 1.30 7.49
CA PHE A 44 -2.96 0.67 6.26
C PHE A 44 -4.11 0.11 5.41
N ASP A 45 -5.08 -0.55 6.05
CA ASP A 45 -6.21 -1.17 5.34
C ASP A 45 -7.15 -0.12 4.74
N GLU A 46 -7.47 0.94 5.49
CA GLU A 46 -8.26 2.06 4.97
C GLU A 46 -7.56 2.72 3.78
N GLY A 47 -6.26 3.01 3.92
CA GLY A 47 -5.46 3.61 2.85
C GLY A 47 -5.48 2.79 1.58
N LEU A 48 -5.29 1.46 1.68
CA LEU A 48 -5.36 0.56 0.53
C LEU A 48 -6.72 0.60 -0.16
N HIS A 49 -7.82 0.57 0.59
CA HIS A 49 -9.17 0.64 0.02
C HIS A 49 -9.41 1.96 -0.73
N ARG A 50 -9.06 3.09 -0.11
CA ARG A 50 -9.23 4.42 -0.71
C ARG A 50 -8.39 4.58 -1.97
N THR A 51 -7.19 4.00 -2.01
CA THR A 51 -6.34 4.04 -3.20
C THR A 51 -6.92 3.22 -4.36
N VAL A 52 -7.43 2.01 -4.09
CA VAL A 52 -8.08 1.19 -5.13
C VAL A 52 -9.31 1.90 -5.68
N GLU A 53 -10.18 2.41 -4.82
CA GLU A 53 -11.39 3.14 -5.21
C GLU A 53 -11.07 4.37 -6.07
N TRP A 54 -10.06 5.15 -5.67
CA TRP A 54 -9.60 6.29 -6.46
C TRP A 54 -9.11 5.87 -7.86
N PHE A 55 -8.37 4.77 -7.95
CA PHE A 55 -7.83 4.28 -9.22
C PHE A 55 -8.95 3.83 -10.17
N GLU A 56 -9.93 3.08 -9.67
CA GLU A 56 -11.09 2.62 -10.44
C GLU A 56 -11.93 3.80 -10.99
N LYS A 57 -12.18 4.80 -10.14
CA LYS A 57 -12.88 6.04 -10.55
C LYS A 57 -12.12 6.78 -11.64
N THR A 58 -10.80 6.90 -11.50
CA THR A 58 -9.96 7.60 -12.47
C THR A 58 -9.96 6.93 -13.85
N LEU A 59 -9.99 5.60 -13.91
CA LEU A 59 -10.11 4.87 -15.18
C LEU A 59 -11.49 5.02 -15.82
N THR A 60 -12.54 5.02 -15.01
CA THR A 60 -13.92 5.12 -15.50
C THR A 60 -14.24 6.52 -16.04
N SER A 61 -13.67 7.57 -15.45
CA SER A 61 -13.84 8.97 -15.91
C SER A 61 -13.06 9.34 -17.16
N GLN A 62 -12.21 8.45 -17.68
CA GLN A 62 -11.49 8.64 -18.95
C GLN A 62 -12.13 7.87 -20.13
N SER A 63 -13.30 7.24 -19.92
CA SER A 63 -14.08 6.54 -20.94
C SER A 63 -15.37 7.27 -21.29
#